data_AF-A0A1V5SEL5-F1
#
_entry.id   AF-A0A1V5SEL5-F1
#
_cell.length_a   1.000
_cell.length_b   1.000
_cell.length_c   1.000
_cell.angle_alpha   90.00
_cell.angle_beta   90.00
_cell.angle_gamma   90.00
#
_symmetry.space_group_name_H-M   'P 1'
#
loop_
_entity.id
_entity.type
_entity.pdbx_description
1 polymer ?
#
loop_
_entity_poly.entity_id
_entity_poly.type
_entity_poly.pdbx_seq_one_letter_code
_entity_poly.pdbx_strand_id
1 'polypeptide(L)'
;MVAENSWLRCKRDRAMEVGWRCEVCGASQEEGAIIVGHHLIPKSRNGRDIVENCRLRCDLCEKAAHIFSQDGNPPEWKMEEYIATRTRAEQEGERMKSGENSQLCKDLARAWRRKPQKVPSAVALYA
;
A
#
# COMPACT_ATOMS: atom_id res chain seq x y z
N MET A 1 25.60 -29.92 -7.95
CA MET A 1 25.24 -28.96 -6.88
C MET A 1 25.41 -27.56 -7.46
N VAL A 2 24.32 -26.80 -7.63
CA VAL A 2 24.41 -25.42 -8.13
C VAL A 2 24.87 -24.57 -6.96
N ALA A 3 26.01 -23.88 -7.10
CA ALA A 3 26.46 -22.94 -6.10
C ALA A 3 25.36 -21.89 -5.89
N GLU A 4 24.91 -21.72 -4.65
CA GLU A 4 23.95 -20.68 -4.32
C GLU A 4 24.53 -19.33 -4.70
N ASN A 5 23.77 -18.53 -5.47
CA ASN A 5 24.24 -17.22 -5.87
C ASN A 5 24.40 -16.34 -4.61
N SER A 6 25.43 -15.48 -4.60
CA SER A 6 25.76 -14.61 -3.46
C SER A 6 24.56 -13.78 -2.99
N TRP A 7 23.69 -13.39 -3.92
CA TRP A 7 22.52 -12.57 -3.64
C TRP A 7 21.40 -13.30 -2.89
N LEU A 8 21.07 -14.54 -3.27
CA LEU A 8 20.05 -15.36 -2.61
C LEU A 8 20.47 -15.66 -1.18
N ARG A 9 21.76 -15.90 -0.95
CA ARG A 9 22.31 -16.02 0.39
C ARG A 9 22.13 -14.72 1.17
N CYS A 10 22.53 -13.57 0.63
CA CYS A 10 22.36 -12.28 1.32
C CYS A 10 20.89 -11.98 1.64
N LYS A 11 19.97 -12.26 0.71
CA LYS A 11 18.53 -12.13 0.94
C LYS A 11 18.08 -13.02 2.09
N ARG A 12 18.48 -14.30 2.11
CA ARG A 12 18.11 -15.24 3.17
C ARG A 12 18.65 -14.79 4.52
N ASP A 13 19.93 -14.41 4.56
CA ASP A 13 20.59 -13.95 5.79
C ASP A 13 19.89 -12.71 6.34
N ARG A 14 19.61 -11.71 5.49
CA ARG A 14 18.81 -10.54 5.89
C ARG A 14 17.40 -10.93 6.35
N ALA A 15 16.75 -11.87 5.67
CA ALA A 15 15.42 -12.34 6.05
C ALA A 15 15.37 -13.00 7.42
N MET A 16 16.41 -13.74 7.79
CA MET A 16 16.54 -14.30 9.13
C MET A 16 16.71 -13.20 10.18
N GLU A 17 17.47 -12.13 9.89
CA GLU A 17 17.66 -10.99 10.80
C GLU A 17 16.37 -10.22 11.06
N VAL A 18 15.57 -9.98 10.02
CA VAL A 18 14.35 -9.14 10.11
C VAL A 18 13.05 -9.95 10.21
N GLY A 19 13.15 -11.27 10.34
CA GLY A 19 12.00 -12.17 10.53
C GLY A 19 11.06 -12.25 9.32
N TRP A 20 11.60 -12.28 8.10
CA TRP A 20 10.82 -12.33 6.86
C TRP A 20 9.73 -11.24 6.75
N ARG A 21 10.07 -10.02 7.20
CA ARG A 21 9.22 -8.83 7.15
C ARG A 21 9.75 -7.78 6.19
N CYS A 22 8.83 -7.03 5.60
CA CYS A 22 9.12 -5.84 4.83
C CYS A 22 9.66 -4.74 5.74
N GLU A 23 10.89 -4.29 5.49
CA GLU A 23 11.56 -3.22 6.27
C GLU A 23 11.08 -1.81 5.91
N VAL A 24 9.98 -1.72 5.15
CA VAL A 24 9.33 -0.47 4.73
C VAL A 24 7.96 -0.34 5.38
N CYS A 25 7.10 -1.35 5.26
CA CYS A 25 5.73 -1.30 5.81
C CYS A 25 5.41 -2.36 6.86
N GLY A 26 6.35 -3.22 7.24
CA GLY A 26 6.18 -4.24 8.28
C GLY A 26 5.44 -5.52 7.85
N ALA A 27 4.80 -5.54 6.66
CA ALA A 27 4.09 -6.70 6.13
C ALA A 27 4.99 -7.95 6.10
N SER A 28 4.47 -9.09 6.56
CA SER A 28 5.21 -10.33 6.73
C SER A 28 4.81 -11.41 5.73
N GLN A 29 5.70 -12.38 5.51
CA GLN A 29 5.38 -13.57 4.72
C GLN A 29 4.26 -14.41 5.35
N GLU A 30 4.16 -14.43 6.68
CA GLU A 30 3.10 -15.14 7.42
C GLU A 30 1.70 -14.56 7.14
N GLU A 31 1.62 -13.25 6.90
CA GLU A 31 0.41 -12.54 6.49
C GLU A 31 0.15 -12.66 4.97
N GLY A 32 0.95 -13.47 4.26
CA GLY A 32 0.81 -13.71 2.82
C GLY A 32 1.56 -12.72 1.92
N ALA A 33 2.39 -11.82 2.47
CA ALA A 33 3.16 -10.90 1.66
C ALA A 33 4.29 -11.62 0.89
N ILE A 34 4.49 -11.24 -0.37
CA ILE A 34 5.62 -11.74 -1.17
C ILE A 34 6.84 -10.86 -0.84
N ILE A 35 7.84 -11.43 -0.17
CA ILE A 35 9.05 -10.71 0.25
C ILE A 35 10.18 -10.89 -0.77
N VAL A 36 10.70 -9.76 -1.24
CA VAL A 36 11.83 -9.65 -2.17
C VAL A 36 13.00 -8.93 -1.49
N GLY A 37 14.22 -9.26 -1.92
CA GLY A 37 15.41 -8.52 -1.50
C GLY A 37 15.75 -7.48 -2.55
N HIS A 38 16.14 -6.29 -2.10
CA HIS A 38 16.53 -5.16 -2.94
C HIS A 38 17.90 -4.62 -2.55
N HIS A 39 18.69 -4.19 -3.54
CA HIS A 39 19.99 -3.57 -3.32
C HIS A 39 19.86 -2.09 -2.94
N LEU A 40 20.35 -1.69 -1.76
CA LEU A 40 20.41 -0.27 -1.35
C LEU A 40 21.32 0.55 -2.26
N ILE A 41 22.50 0.00 -2.55
CA ILE A 41 23.44 0.48 -3.54
C ILE A 41 23.37 -0.50 -4.72
N PRO A 42 22.91 -0.07 -5.92
CA PRO A 42 22.79 -0.95 -7.07
C PRO A 42 24.17 -1.38 -7.58
N LYS A 43 24.24 -2.54 -8.27
CA LYS A 43 25.50 -3.06 -8.85
C LYS A 43 26.15 -2.08 -9.85
N SER A 44 25.36 -1.29 -10.56
CA SER A 44 25.82 -0.22 -11.46
C SER A 44 26.59 0.90 -10.74
N ARG A 45 26.43 1.02 -9.41
CA ARG A 45 27.15 1.95 -8.54
C ARG A 45 28.04 1.19 -7.54
N ASN A 46 28.62 0.07 -7.97
CA ASN A 46 29.52 -0.77 -7.17
C ASN A 46 28.88 -1.41 -5.92
N GLY A 47 27.55 -1.56 -5.92
CA GLY A 47 26.84 -2.32 -4.90
C GLY A 47 27.29 -3.77 -4.81
N ARG A 48 27.62 -4.22 -3.60
CA ARG A 48 28.04 -5.61 -3.33
C ARG A 48 26.86 -6.45 -2.86
N ASP A 49 26.91 -7.74 -3.12
CA ASP A 49 26.00 -8.72 -2.54
C ASP A 49 26.48 -9.01 -1.12
N ILE A 50 26.11 -8.13 -0.18
CA ILE A 50 26.33 -8.26 1.27
C ILE A 50 25.02 -7.98 2.00
N VAL A 51 24.88 -8.50 3.22
CA VAL A 51 23.63 -8.41 4.00
C VAL A 51 23.25 -6.95 4.27
N GLU A 52 24.23 -6.10 4.58
CA GLU A 52 24.03 -4.68 4.88
C GLU A 52 23.57 -3.87 3.67
N ASN A 53 23.81 -4.37 2.45
CA ASN A 53 23.35 -3.76 1.20
C ASN A 53 22.02 -4.37 0.72
N CYS A 54 21.43 -5.29 1.50
CA CYS A 54 20.16 -5.93 1.20
C CYS A 54 19.08 -5.32 2.10
N ARG A 55 18.00 -4.83 1.48
CA ARG A 55 16.78 -4.44 2.19
C ARG A 55 15.63 -5.33 1.74
N LEU A 56 14.89 -5.89 2.68
CA LEU A 56 13.67 -6.65 2.36
C LEU A 56 12.47 -5.75 2.20
N ARG A 57 11.70 -6.02 1.14
CA ARG A 57 10.47 -5.30 0.81
C ARG A 57 9.40 -6.30 0.41
N CYS A 58 8.14 -5.97 0.68
CA CYS A 58 7.04 -6.66 0.02
C CYS A 58 6.95 -6.22 -1.44
N ASP A 59 6.35 -7.06 -2.29
CA ASP A 59 6.19 -6.78 -3.71
C ASP A 59 5.47 -5.44 -4.00
N LEU A 60 4.52 -5.04 -3.15
CA LEU A 60 3.84 -3.74 -3.27
C LEU A 60 4.78 -2.56 -3.02
N CYS A 61 5.56 -2.60 -1.94
CA CYS A 61 6.55 -1.57 -1.64
C CYS A 61 7.65 -1.52 -2.68
N GLU A 62 8.06 -2.67 -3.22
CA GLU A 62 9.06 -2.74 -4.28
C GLU A 62 8.56 -2.08 -5.58
N LYS A 63 7.34 -2.43 -6.00
CA LYS A 63 6.71 -1.80 -7.18
C LYS A 63 6.57 -0.29 -6.99
N ALA A 64 6.13 0.15 -5.80
CA ALA A 64 6.02 1.57 -5.48
C ALA A 64 7.38 2.27 -5.55
N ALA A 65 8.44 1.65 -5.01
CA ALA A 65 9.78 2.22 -5.07
C ALA A 65 10.26 2.39 -6.51
N HIS A 66 9.95 1.45 -7.41
CA HIS A 66 10.28 1.55 -8.84
C HIS A 66 9.44 2.56 -9.63
N ILE A 67 8.27 2.95 -9.12
CA ILE A 67 7.51 4.09 -9.67
C ILE A 67 8.21 5.41 -9.34
N PHE A 68 8.79 5.52 -8.14
CA PHE A 68 9.43 6.75 -7.67
C PHE A 68 10.89 6.90 -8.11
N SER A 69 11.62 5.78 -8.29
CA SER A 69 13.00 5.78 -8.75
C SER A 69 13.28 4.57 -9.63
N GLN A 70 13.96 4.78 -10.76
CA GLN A 70 14.31 3.71 -11.69
C GLN A 70 15.14 2.60 -11.03
N ASP A 71 16.05 2.96 -10.12
CA ASP A 71 16.89 2.02 -9.38
C ASP A 71 16.20 1.41 -8.16
N GLY A 72 14.92 1.70 -7.92
CA GLY A 72 14.17 1.23 -6.75
C GLY A 72 14.65 1.83 -5.44
N ASN A 73 15.45 2.89 -5.44
CA ASN A 73 15.95 3.56 -4.24
C ASN A 73 15.46 5.02 -4.17
N PRO A 74 14.15 5.25 -3.99
CA PRO A 74 13.63 6.60 -3.77
C PRO A 74 14.08 7.14 -2.41
N PRO A 75 14.05 8.47 -2.23
CA PRO A 75 14.18 9.08 -0.91
C PRO A 75 13.17 8.52 0.10
N GLU A 76 13.57 8.40 1.36
CA GLU A 76 12.75 7.78 2.41
C GLU A 76 11.37 8.44 2.57
N TRP A 77 11.32 9.78 2.56
CA TRP A 77 10.09 10.56 2.68
C TRP A 77 9.04 10.23 1.60
N LYS A 78 9.46 9.79 0.41
CA LYS A 78 8.52 9.35 -0.64
C LYS A 78 7.87 8.02 -0.31
N MET A 79 8.61 7.12 0.33
CA MET A 79 8.05 5.85 0.79
C MET A 79 7.16 6.05 2.00
N GLU A 80 7.51 6.95 2.92
CA GLU A 80 6.67 7.32 4.07
C GLU A 80 5.33 7.90 3.62
N GLU A 81 5.34 8.82 2.65
CA GLU A 81 4.14 9.40 2.04
C GLU A 81 3.22 8.30 1.42
N TYR A 82 3.83 7.35 0.70
CA TYR A 82 3.12 6.21 0.14
C TYR A 82 2.49 5.32 1.22
N ILE A 83 3.26 4.96 2.27
CA ILE A 83 2.76 4.14 3.38
C ILE A 83 1.58 4.84 4.06
N ALA A 84 1.73 6.12 4.40
CA ALA A 84 0.70 6.89 5.06
C ALA A 84 -0.59 6.94 4.23
N THR A 85 -0.47 7.11 2.92
CA THR A 85 -1.62 7.12 1.99
C THR A 85 -2.30 5.76 1.94
N ARG A 86 -1.52 4.66 1.86
CA ARG A 86 -2.06 3.30 1.81
C ARG A 86 -2.77 2.92 3.11
N THR A 87 -2.16 3.19 4.26
CA THR A 87 -2.75 2.91 5.57
C THR A 87 -4.07 3.66 5.76
N ARG A 88 -4.17 4.92 5.31
CA ARG A 88 -5.44 5.66 5.33
C ARG A 88 -6.52 4.98 4.47
N ALA A 89 -6.18 4.59 3.24
CA ALA A 89 -7.11 3.90 2.35
C ALA A 89 -7.58 2.55 2.92
N GLU A 90 -6.69 1.80 3.57
CA GLU A 90 -7.01 0.54 4.27
C GLU A 90 -8.00 0.80 5.42
N GLN A 91 -7.71 1.78 6.28
CA GLN A 91 -8.59 2.17 7.40
C GLN A 91 -9.97 2.66 6.91
N GLU A 92 -10.03 3.43 5.83
CA GLU A 92 -11.29 3.88 5.23
C GLU A 92 -12.07 2.71 4.64
N GLY A 93 -11.39 1.77 3.96
CA GLY A 93 -12.00 0.55 3.44
C GLY A 93 -12.54 -0.35 4.55
N GLU A 94 -11.82 -0.50 5.65
CA GLU A 94 -12.28 -1.20 6.85
C GLU A 94 -13.48 -0.52 7.48
N ARG A 95 -13.47 0.82 7.58
CA ARG A 95 -14.61 1.62 8.07
C ARG A 95 -15.85 1.46 7.21
N MET A 96 -15.69 1.33 5.89
CA MET A 96 -16.82 1.03 4.99
C MET A 96 -17.35 -0.39 5.20
N LYS A 97 -16.47 -1.37 5.46
CA LYS A 97 -16.84 -2.77 5.72
C LYS A 97 -17.42 -2.98 7.12
N SER A 98 -16.99 -2.23 8.13
CA SER A 98 -17.46 -2.33 9.52
C SER A 98 -18.87 -1.79 9.72
N GLY A 99 -19.48 -1.20 8.68
CA GLY A 99 -20.88 -0.78 8.71
C GLY A 99 -21.13 0.51 9.50
N GLU A 100 -20.11 1.26 9.91
CA GLU A 100 -20.33 2.61 10.46
C GLU A 100 -20.99 3.53 9.41
N ASN A 101 -20.74 3.29 8.12
CA ASN A 101 -21.44 3.95 7.03
C ASN A 101 -22.78 3.28 6.65
N SER A 102 -23.15 2.17 7.30
CA SER A 102 -24.44 1.50 7.10
C SER A 102 -25.57 2.43 7.48
N GLN A 103 -25.44 3.19 8.57
CA GLN A 103 -26.50 4.08 9.02
C GLN A 103 -26.65 5.27 8.07
N LEU A 104 -25.55 5.91 7.65
CA LEU A 104 -25.58 6.99 6.67
C LEU A 104 -26.11 6.52 5.29
N CYS A 105 -25.70 5.34 4.80
CA CYS A 105 -26.24 4.74 3.58
C CYS A 105 -27.71 4.34 3.73
N LYS A 106 -28.14 3.83 4.90
CA LYS A 106 -29.55 3.54 5.21
C LYS A 106 -30.38 4.82 5.27
N ASP A 107 -29.82 5.90 5.83
CA ASP A 107 -30.50 7.18 5.98
C ASP A 107 -30.60 7.92 4.65
N LEU A 108 -29.55 7.88 3.81
CA LEU A 108 -29.60 8.33 2.42
C LEU A 108 -30.59 7.49 1.60
N ALA A 109 -30.58 6.15 1.73
CA ALA A 109 -31.56 5.29 1.06
C ALA A 109 -33.01 5.54 1.54
N ARG A 110 -33.22 5.93 2.81
CA ARG A 110 -34.53 6.37 3.32
C ARG A 110 -34.92 7.74 2.76
N ALA A 111 -33.98 8.67 2.68
CA ALA A 111 -34.20 10.00 2.12
C ALA A 111 -34.58 9.93 0.63
N TRP A 112 -33.94 9.06 -0.14
CA TRP A 112 -34.25 8.85 -1.56
C TRP A 112 -35.57 8.11 -1.82
N ARG A 113 -36.06 7.29 -0.87
CA ARG A 113 -37.40 6.66 -0.96
C ARG A 113 -38.54 7.61 -0.63
N ARG A 114 -38.25 8.75 0.01
CA ARG A 114 -39.23 9.83 0.10
C ARG A 114 -39.34 10.45 -1.28
N LYS A 115 -40.40 10.10 -2.01
CA LYS A 115 -40.78 10.80 -3.24
C LYS A 115 -40.66 12.30 -2.98
N PRO A 116 -40.09 13.10 -3.90
CA PRO A 116 -40.21 14.54 -3.78
C PRO A 116 -41.70 14.85 -3.66
N GLN A 117 -42.10 15.50 -2.56
CA GLN A 117 -43.43 16.07 -2.47
C GLN A 117 -43.57 16.95 -3.71
N LYS A 118 -44.65 16.72 -4.46
CA LYS A 118 -45.01 17.53 -5.63
C LYS A 118 -44.89 19.00 -5.22
N VAL A 119 -43.88 19.68 -5.72
CA VAL A 119 -43.83 21.14 -5.67
C VAL A 119 -45.10 21.63 -6.36
N PRO A 120 -45.95 22.44 -5.71
CA PRO A 120 -47.09 23.04 -6.39
C PRO A 120 -46.56 23.85 -7.57
N SER A 121 -47.10 23.60 -8.77
CA SER A 121 -46.81 24.37 -9.97
C SER A 121 -47.09 25.85 -9.70
N ALA A 122 -46.04 26.67 -9.64
CA ALA A 122 -46.14 28.12 -9.51
C ALA A 122 -46.37 28.78 -10.88
N VAL A 123 -47.38 28.32 -11.64
CA VAL A 123 -47.83 28.97 -12.88
C VAL A 123 -49.34 29.15 -12.81
N ALA A 124 -49.78 30.08 -11.97
CA ALA A 124 -51.13 30.65 -11.99
C ALA A 124 -51.20 31.96 -11.18
N LEU A 125 -50.25 32.88 -11.36
CA LEU A 125 -50.37 34.24 -10.85
C LEU A 125 -49.48 35.13 -11.73
N TYR A 126 -49.99 35.55 -12.88
CA TYR A 126 -49.82 36.86 -13.50
C TYR A 126 -50.58 36.82 -14.84
N ALA A 127 -51.78 37.42 -14.80
CA ALA A 127 -52.56 38.05 -15.87
C ALA A 127 -52.66 37.34 -17.24
#